data_AF-B7P9G6-F1
#
_entry.id   AF-B7P9G6-F1
#
_cell.length_a   1.000
_cell.length_b   1.000
_cell.length_c   1.000
_cell.angle_alpha   90.00
_cell.angle_beta   90.00
_cell.angle_gamma   90.00
#
_symmetry.space_group_name_H-M   'P 1'
#
loop_
_entity.id
_entity.type
_entity.pdbx_description
1 polymer ?
#
loop_
_entity_poly.entity_id
_entity_poly.type
_entity_poly.pdbx_seq_one_letter_code
_entity_poly.pdbx_strand_id
1 'polypeptide(L)'
;KMPANLTVCVFCRPASREAAFAHAVAAAGVVHSVSRACRDGQLGSCGCSSELRPDNLRRDWIWGGCGDNVAYGYRFTEGFVDVREREQNHPRASLAQGRKLMNLHNNEAGRRVRARFLPSP
;
A
#
# COMPACT_ATOMS: atom_id res chain seq x y z
N LYS A 1 -0.21 -18.70 -5.94
CA LYS A 1 -1.52 -18.19 -5.45
C LYS A 1 -1.27 -17.59 -4.07
N MET A 2 -1.09 -16.27 -3.95
CA MET A 2 -0.87 -15.65 -2.63
C MET A 2 -2.14 -15.80 -1.79
N PRO A 3 -2.04 -16.18 -0.50
CA PRO A 3 -3.22 -16.41 0.32
C PRO A 3 -3.96 -15.08 0.52
N ALA A 4 -5.23 -15.02 0.12
CA ALA A 4 -6.14 -13.90 0.34
C ALA A 4 -6.52 -13.69 1.83
N ASN A 5 -5.78 -14.32 2.75
CA ASN A 5 -6.05 -14.31 4.19
C ASN A 5 -4.83 -13.72 4.91
N LEU A 6 -4.51 -12.47 4.58
CA LEU A 6 -3.59 -11.68 5.40
C LEU A 6 -4.32 -11.40 6.71
N THR A 7 -4.14 -12.26 7.71
CA THR A 7 -4.56 -11.92 9.08
C THR A 7 -3.61 -10.84 9.55
N VAL A 8 -4.00 -9.59 9.31
CA VAL A 8 -3.17 -8.38 9.53
C VAL A 8 -2.66 -8.31 10.96
N CYS A 9 -3.45 -8.77 11.94
CA CYS A 9 -2.99 -8.93 13.30
C CYS A 9 -3.74 -10.05 14.02
N VAL A 10 -3.02 -11.11 14.42
CA VAL A 10 -3.59 -12.27 15.13
C VAL A 10 -3.74 -11.99 16.63
N PHE A 11 -2.80 -11.25 17.22
CA PHE A 11 -2.74 -11.02 18.67
C PHE A 11 -3.40 -9.73 19.13
N CYS A 12 -3.88 -8.92 18.21
CA CYS A 12 -4.38 -7.60 18.54
C CYS A 12 -5.89 -7.59 18.77
N ARG A 13 -6.32 -6.81 19.77
CA ARG A 13 -7.75 -6.56 19.97
C ARG A 13 -8.34 -5.83 18.75
N PRO A 14 -9.51 -6.25 18.24
CA PRO A 14 -10.18 -5.53 17.16
C PRO A 14 -10.39 -4.05 17.51
N ALA A 15 -10.22 -3.17 16.51
CA ALA A 15 -10.40 -1.72 16.66
C ALA A 15 -9.53 -1.04 17.75
N SER A 16 -8.34 -1.59 18.00
CA SER A 16 -7.33 -0.97 18.89
C SER A 16 -6.26 -0.21 18.10
N ARG A 17 -5.37 0.50 18.82
CA ARG A 17 -4.29 1.28 18.20
C ARG A 17 -3.24 0.38 17.53
N GLU A 18 -2.97 -0.76 18.14
CA GLU A 18 -2.02 -1.75 17.63
C GLU A 18 -2.55 -2.39 16.35
N ALA A 19 -3.87 -2.63 16.25
CA ALA A 19 -4.50 -3.13 15.03
C ALA A 19 -4.41 -2.07 13.94
N ALA A 20 -4.69 -0.81 14.27
CA ALA A 20 -4.56 0.31 13.35
C ALA A 20 -3.16 0.39 12.74
N PHE A 21 -2.12 0.30 13.59
CA PHE A 21 -0.74 0.29 13.15
C PHE A 21 -0.42 -0.94 12.28
N ALA A 22 -0.88 -2.13 12.68
CA ALA A 22 -0.68 -3.36 11.91
C ALA A 22 -1.28 -3.27 10.49
N HIS A 23 -2.49 -2.70 10.36
CA HIS A 23 -3.14 -2.43 9.07
C HIS A 23 -2.33 -1.47 8.21
N ALA A 24 -1.87 -0.36 8.79
CA ALA A 24 -1.06 0.63 8.08
C ALA A 24 0.29 0.04 7.61
N VAL A 25 1.03 -0.63 8.49
CA VAL A 25 2.35 -1.19 8.15
C VAL A 25 2.25 -2.36 7.18
N ALA A 26 1.21 -3.20 7.29
CA ALA A 26 0.97 -4.28 6.33
C ALA A 26 0.68 -3.73 4.94
N ALA A 27 -0.21 -2.74 4.82
CA ALA A 27 -0.50 -2.09 3.54
C ALA A 27 0.74 -1.40 2.95
N ALA A 28 1.48 -0.66 3.78
CA ALA A 28 2.75 -0.04 3.36
C ALA A 28 3.78 -1.08 2.89
N GLY A 29 3.85 -2.23 3.57
CA GLY A 29 4.74 -3.35 3.24
C GLY A 29 4.40 -3.99 1.89
N VAL A 30 3.11 -4.15 1.57
CA VAL A 30 2.68 -4.68 0.26
C VAL A 30 2.99 -3.69 -0.86
N VAL A 31 2.72 -2.39 -0.67
CA VAL A 31 3.16 -1.37 -1.63
C VAL A 31 4.67 -1.47 -1.81
N HIS A 32 5.41 -1.63 -0.71
CA HIS A 32 6.86 -1.68 -0.73
C HIS A 32 7.42 -2.85 -1.54
N SER A 33 6.93 -4.04 -1.28
CA SER A 33 7.40 -5.26 -1.94
C SER A 33 7.02 -5.30 -3.42
N VAL A 34 5.78 -4.92 -3.75
CA VAL A 34 5.28 -4.94 -5.13
C VAL A 34 6.00 -3.92 -6.00
N SER A 35 6.19 -2.70 -5.50
CA SER A 35 6.91 -1.66 -6.26
C SER A 35 8.35 -2.03 -6.56
N ARG A 36 9.03 -2.71 -5.61
CA ARG A 36 10.38 -3.23 -5.83
C ARG A 36 10.39 -4.42 -6.80
N ALA A 37 9.42 -5.33 -6.69
CA ALA A 37 9.30 -6.44 -7.63
C ALA A 37 9.11 -5.96 -9.08
N CYS A 38 8.41 -4.84 -9.29
CA CYS A 38 8.31 -4.18 -10.59
C CYS A 38 9.66 -3.67 -11.11
N ARG A 39 10.43 -3.02 -10.24
CA ARG A 39 11.78 -2.51 -10.56
C ARG A 39 12.73 -3.64 -10.93
N ASP A 40 12.71 -4.71 -10.15
CA ASP A 40 13.60 -5.85 -10.32
C ASP A 40 13.15 -6.78 -11.47
N GLY A 41 12.06 -6.45 -12.18
CA GLY A 41 11.54 -7.22 -13.31
C GLY A 41 10.91 -8.56 -12.94
N GLN A 42 10.58 -8.77 -11.66
CA GLN A 42 9.98 -10.02 -11.17
C GLN A 42 8.49 -10.14 -11.52
N LEU A 43 7.83 -9.02 -11.85
CA LEU A 43 6.45 -8.97 -12.30
C LEU A 43 6.39 -8.57 -13.78
N GLY A 44 5.79 -9.40 -14.63
CA GLY A 44 5.58 -9.07 -16.06
C GLY A 44 4.46 -8.05 -16.31
N SER A 45 3.69 -7.68 -15.29
CA SER A 45 2.56 -6.75 -15.37
C SER A 45 2.93 -5.29 -15.11
N CYS A 46 4.17 -5.01 -14.73
CA CYS A 46 4.69 -3.68 -14.44
C CYS A 46 6.18 -3.58 -14.81
N GLY A 47 6.72 -2.36 -14.78
CA GLY A 47 8.15 -2.09 -14.95
C GLY A 47 8.59 -0.94 -14.05
N CYS A 48 9.70 -0.30 -14.40
CA CYS A 48 10.25 0.84 -13.66
C CYS A 48 9.24 1.97 -13.45
N SER A 49 9.50 2.81 -12.43
CA SER A 49 8.75 4.04 -12.21
C SER A 49 8.76 4.94 -13.45
N SER A 50 7.63 5.58 -13.74
CA SER A 50 7.50 6.61 -14.78
C SER A 50 7.54 8.03 -14.18
N GLU A 51 8.12 8.18 -12.99
CA GLU A 51 8.25 9.46 -12.30
C GLU A 51 9.21 10.39 -13.05
N LEU A 52 8.73 11.60 -13.30
CA LEU A 52 9.53 12.65 -13.91
C LEU A 52 10.60 13.14 -12.93
N ARG A 53 11.69 13.64 -13.49
CA ARG A 53 12.72 14.35 -12.74
C ARG A 53 12.06 15.47 -11.91
N PRO A 54 12.29 15.53 -10.59
CA PRO A 54 11.79 16.62 -9.76
C PRO A 54 12.39 17.97 -10.17
N ASP A 55 11.55 19.01 -10.24
CA ASP A 55 11.98 20.37 -10.61
C ASP A 55 12.96 20.99 -9.61
N ASN A 56 12.88 20.58 -8.34
CA ASN A 56 13.76 21.03 -7.26
C ASN A 56 15.13 20.34 -7.27
N LEU A 57 15.38 19.39 -8.16
CA LEU A 57 16.65 18.68 -8.25
C LEU A 57 17.66 19.52 -9.04
N ARG A 58 18.78 19.86 -8.39
CA ARG A 58 19.86 20.65 -8.98
C ARG A 58 20.27 20.07 -10.35
N ARG A 59 20.45 20.94 -11.34
CA ARG A 59 20.67 20.56 -12.75
C ARG A 59 21.89 19.65 -12.95
N ASP A 60 22.90 19.80 -12.11
CA ASP A 60 24.13 19.00 -12.07
C ASP A 60 23.92 17.56 -11.60
N TRP A 61 22.80 17.24 -10.96
CA TRP A 61 22.46 15.87 -10.61
C TRP A 61 21.79 15.14 -11.77
N ILE A 62 22.23 13.90 -12.01
CA ILE A 62 21.66 13.00 -13.02
C ILE A 62 20.45 12.31 -12.39
N TRP A 63 19.28 12.52 -12.99
CA TRP A 63 18.07 11.76 -12.66
C TRP A 63 17.89 10.65 -13.68
N GLY A 64 17.82 9.42 -13.21
CA GLY A 64 17.60 8.26 -14.05
C GLY A 64 18.05 6.97 -13.38
N GLY A 65 17.68 5.86 -14.01
CA GLY A 65 17.76 4.55 -13.40
C GLY A 65 16.46 3.80 -13.63
N CYS A 66 16.26 2.77 -12.82
CA CYS A 66 14.98 2.09 -12.72
C CYS A 66 14.50 2.28 -11.28
N GLY A 67 13.56 3.20 -11.09
CA GLY A 67 12.94 3.45 -9.81
C GLY A 67 11.88 2.41 -9.45
N ASP A 68 11.58 2.32 -8.16
CA ASP A 68 10.47 1.51 -7.67
C ASP A 68 9.13 2.09 -8.18
N ASN A 69 8.26 1.27 -8.77
CA ASN A 69 6.98 1.73 -9.29
C ASN A 69 5.92 1.84 -8.19
N VAL A 70 5.95 2.94 -7.45
CA VAL A 70 5.05 3.19 -6.30
C VAL A 70 3.59 3.32 -6.72
N ALA A 71 3.32 3.93 -7.87
CA ALA A 71 1.97 4.06 -8.41
C ALA A 71 1.31 2.71 -8.69
N TYR A 72 2.04 1.75 -9.27
CA TYR A 72 1.56 0.40 -9.47
C TYR A 72 1.33 -0.32 -8.14
N GLY A 73 2.32 -0.29 -7.24
CA GLY A 73 2.21 -0.91 -5.92
C GLY A 73 1.04 -0.38 -5.10
N TYR A 74 0.75 0.92 -5.19
CA TYR A 74 -0.42 1.55 -4.57
C TYR A 74 -1.73 0.93 -5.07
N ARG A 75 -1.94 0.92 -6.39
CA ARG A 75 -3.17 0.40 -7.02
C ARG A 75 -3.35 -1.09 -6.76
N PHE A 76 -2.26 -1.86 -6.83
CA PHE A 76 -2.27 -3.28 -6.51
C PHE A 76 -2.69 -3.51 -5.06
N THR A 77 -2.10 -2.76 -4.12
CA THR A 77 -2.41 -2.90 -2.69
C THR A 77 -3.85 -2.52 -2.38
N GLU A 78 -4.42 -1.52 -3.04
CA GLU A 78 -5.86 -1.20 -2.94
C GLU A 78 -6.74 -2.37 -3.36
N GLY A 79 -6.47 -2.95 -4.52
CA GLY A 79 -7.20 -4.11 -5.02
C GLY A 79 -6.91 -5.42 -4.29
N PHE A 80 -5.89 -5.49 -3.42
CA PHE A 80 -5.51 -6.72 -2.73
C PHE A 80 -5.87 -6.70 -1.24
N VAL A 81 -5.51 -5.63 -0.53
CA VAL A 81 -5.69 -5.51 0.92
C VAL A 81 -7.13 -5.14 1.26
N ASP A 82 -7.80 -4.33 0.45
CA ASP A 82 -9.14 -3.82 0.77
C ASP A 82 -10.28 -4.76 0.36
N VAL A 83 -10.02 -5.80 -0.46
CA VAL A 83 -11.05 -6.71 -0.99
C VAL A 83 -11.89 -7.32 0.12
N ARG A 84 -11.24 -7.85 1.17
CA ARG A 84 -11.95 -8.50 2.28
C ARG A 84 -12.86 -7.54 3.04
N GLU A 85 -12.41 -6.30 3.24
CA GLU A 85 -13.19 -5.29 3.93
C GLU A 85 -14.35 -4.83 3.04
N ARG A 86 -14.13 -4.68 1.74
CA ARG A 86 -15.15 -4.25 0.76
C ARG A 86 -16.26 -5.29 0.57
N GLU A 87 -15.92 -6.57 0.48
CA GLU A 87 -16.88 -7.68 0.31
C GLU A 87 -17.80 -7.88 1.51
N GLN A 88 -17.37 -7.48 2.70
CA GLN A 88 -18.20 -7.57 3.90
C GLN A 88 -19.22 -6.43 3.95
N ASN A 89 -20.50 -6.77 3.78
CA ASN A 89 -21.61 -5.83 3.97
C ASN A 89 -22.10 -5.89 5.41
N HIS A 90 -22.00 -4.77 6.13
CA HIS A 90 -22.47 -4.64 7.50
C HIS A 90 -23.67 -3.68 7.55
N PRO A 91 -24.66 -3.90 8.44
CA PRO A 91 -25.78 -2.98 8.63
C PRO A 91 -25.29 -1.55 8.90
N ARG A 92 -26.05 -0.56 8.40
CA ARG A 92 -25.72 0.85 8.63
C ARG A 92 -25.69 1.16 10.13
N ALA A 93 -24.74 1.98 10.55
CA ALA A 93 -24.49 2.36 11.95
C ALA A 93 -24.14 1.20 12.89
N SER A 94 -23.76 0.02 12.37
CA SER A 94 -23.27 -1.08 13.19
C SER A 94 -21.80 -0.90 13.59
N LEU A 95 -21.42 -1.46 14.75
CA LEU A 95 -20.02 -1.53 15.18
C LEU A 95 -19.12 -2.21 14.14
N ALA A 96 -19.65 -3.23 13.45
CA ALA A 96 -18.93 -3.93 12.40
C ALA A 96 -18.68 -3.04 11.17
N GLN A 97 -19.63 -2.18 10.80
CA GLN A 97 -19.42 -1.16 9.76
C GLN A 97 -18.36 -0.14 10.19
N GLY A 98 -18.39 0.35 11.44
CA GLY A 98 -17.38 1.26 11.98
C GLY A 98 -15.98 0.66 11.91
N ARG A 99 -15.83 -0.62 12.29
CA ARG A 99 -14.56 -1.36 12.18
C ARG A 99 -14.08 -1.51 10.74
N LYS A 100 -14.97 -1.86 9.81
CA LYS A 100 -14.63 -1.93 8.36
C LYS A 100 -14.09 -0.59 7.86
N LEU A 101 -14.76 0.51 8.18
CA LEU A 101 -14.33 1.86 7.76
C LEU A 101 -13.00 2.25 8.40
N MET A 102 -12.79 1.93 9.68
CA MET A 102 -11.51 2.12 10.36
C MET A 102 -10.39 1.34 9.68
N ASN A 103 -10.60 0.06 9.35
CA ASN A 103 -9.60 -0.77 8.68
C ASN A 103 -9.23 -0.21 7.30
N LEU A 104 -10.22 0.18 6.49
CA LEU A 104 -10.01 0.83 5.20
C LEU A 104 -9.21 2.14 5.34
N HIS A 105 -9.52 2.95 6.36
CA HIS A 105 -8.77 4.17 6.65
C HIS A 105 -7.31 3.88 7.03
N ASN A 106 -7.07 2.89 7.88
CA ASN A 106 -5.72 2.51 8.31
C ASN A 106 -4.88 1.96 7.15
N ASN A 107 -5.48 1.11 6.29
CA ASN A 107 -4.83 0.61 5.08
C ASN A 107 -4.43 1.77 4.15
N GLU A 108 -5.34 2.72 3.94
CA GLU A 108 -5.11 3.90 3.11
C GLU A 108 -4.00 4.79 3.69
N ALA A 109 -3.98 4.99 5.01
CA ALA A 109 -2.90 5.70 5.69
C ALA A 109 -1.54 5.04 5.42
N GLY A 110 -1.47 3.71 5.51
CA GLY A 110 -0.28 2.93 5.17
C GLY A 110 0.21 3.11 3.74
N ARG A 111 -0.71 3.04 2.76
CA ARG A 111 -0.38 3.21 1.34
C ARG A 111 0.21 4.59 1.02
N ARG A 112 -0.33 5.65 1.63
CA ARG A 112 0.10 7.04 1.39
C ARG A 112 1.51 7.35 1.85
N VAL A 113 1.99 6.68 2.91
CA VAL A 113 3.35 6.90 3.42
C VAL A 113 4.37 6.66 2.31
N ARG A 114 4.32 5.52 1.64
CA ARG A 114 5.31 5.22 0.59
C ARG A 114 5.15 6.10 -0.66
N ALA A 115 3.93 6.49 -1.03
CA ALA A 115 3.67 7.42 -2.14
C ALA A 115 4.28 8.81 -1.92
N ARG A 116 4.52 9.21 -0.67
CA ARG A 116 5.03 10.56 -0.34
C ARG A 116 6.54 10.62 -0.13
N PHE A 117 7.18 9.51 0.25
CA PHE A 117 8.56 9.53 0.75
C PHE A 117 9.64 9.03 -0.23
N LEU A 118 9.28 8.46 -1.39
CA LEU A 118 10.26 7.88 -2.31
C LEU A 118 9.95 8.19 -3.78
N PRO A 119 10.21 9.42 -4.27
CA PRO A 119 10.50 9.57 -5.67
C PRO A 119 11.85 8.88 -5.92
N SER A 120 11.80 7.66 -6.45
CA SER A 120 13.02 6.88 -6.72
C SER A 120 13.35 6.96 -8.21
N PRO A 121 14.58 7.37 -8.59
CA PRO A 121 15.04 7.39 -9.97
C PRO A 121 15.23 5.98 -10.54
#